data_AF-A0AAV4V1Z8-F1
#
_entry.id   AF-A0AAV4V1Z8-F1
#
_cell.length_a   1.000
_cell.length_b   1.000
_cell.length_c   1.000
_cell.angle_alpha   90.00
_cell.angle_beta   90.00
_cell.angle_gamma   90.00
#
_symmetry.space_group_name_H-M   'P 1'
#
loop_
_entity.id
_entity.type
_entity.pdbx_description
1 polymer ?
#
loop_
_entity_poly.entity_id
_entity_poly.type
_entity_poly.pdbx_seq_one_letter_code
_entity_poly.pdbx_strand_id
1 'polypeptide(L)'
;MTKLAEWLAGVILVSAVWFSFLSNDIILKRHDLHSWLLPVYGVGCFGLYSLVVVLYRVFTFNDCPEAATELKMEIKMAKEDLASKGFKFDS
;
A
#
# COMPACT_ATOMS: atom_id res chain seq x y z
N MET A 1 1.79 -17.02 16.50
CA MET A 1 0.77 -15.96 16.49
C MET A 1 0.43 -15.65 15.04
N THR A 2 -0.78 -15.96 14.59
CA THR A 2 -1.17 -15.69 13.20
C THR A 2 -1.44 -14.20 13.03
N LYS A 3 -0.84 -13.55 12.02
CA LYS A 3 -1.02 -12.11 11.76
C LYS A 3 -2.49 -11.72 11.59
N LEU A 4 -3.32 -12.65 11.12
CA LEU A 4 -4.76 -12.51 11.02
C LEU A 4 -5.43 -12.24 12.38
N ALA A 5 -5.02 -12.91 13.45
CA ALA A 5 -5.60 -12.71 14.78
C ALA A 5 -5.29 -11.32 15.34
N GLU A 6 -4.08 -10.80 15.07
CA GLU A 6 -3.65 -9.46 15.45
C GLU A 6 -4.50 -8.38 14.77
N TRP A 7 -4.74 -8.52 13.46
CA TRP A 7 -5.61 -7.62 12.71
C TRP A 7 -7.08 -7.72 13.15
N LEU A 8 -7.60 -8.92 13.36
CA LEU A 8 -8.97 -9.12 13.85
C LEU A 8 -9.18 -8.48 15.22
N ALA A 9 -8.25 -8.66 16.15
CA ALA A 9 -8.32 -8.05 17.47
C ALA A 9 -8.35 -6.51 17.37
N GLY A 10 -7.52 -5.92 16.50
CA GLY A 10 -7.54 -4.48 16.24
C GLY A 10 -8.89 -3.99 15.69
N VAL A 11 -9.45 -4.68 14.69
CA VAL A 11 -10.76 -4.33 14.11
C VAL A 11 -11.87 -4.43 15.15
N ILE A 12 -11.87 -5.46 15.99
CA ILE A 12 -12.86 -5.67 17.06
C ILE A 12 -12.79 -4.55 18.10
N LEU A 13 -11.60 -4.11 18.49
CA LEU A 13 -11.45 -3.00 19.44
C LEU A 13 -12.00 -1.69 18.86
N VAL A 14 -11.66 -1.37 17.61
CA VAL A 14 -12.15 -0.15 16.94
C VAL A 14 -13.66 -0.17 16.78
N SER A 15 -14.25 -1.31 16.39
CA SER A 15 -15.70 -1.45 16.26
C SER A 15 -16.41 -1.39 17.62
N ALA A 16 -15.83 -1.94 18.69
CA ALA A 16 -16.38 -1.84 20.04
C ALA A 16 -16.39 -0.40 20.57
N VAL A 17 -15.35 0.38 20.29
CA VAL A 17 -15.30 1.82 20.62
C VAL A 17 -16.39 2.57 19.85
N TRP A 18 -16.53 2.33 18.54
CA TRP A 18 -17.58 2.96 17.74
C TRP A 18 -18.99 2.58 18.21
N PHE A 19 -19.22 1.31 18.52
CA PHE A 19 -20.50 0.83 19.04
C PHE A 19 -20.85 1.42 20.41
N SER A 20 -19.83 1.69 21.25
CA SER A 20 -20.02 2.38 22.53
C SER A 20 -20.47 3.82 22.34
N PHE A 21 -19.94 4.54 21.34
CA PHE A 21 -20.41 5.88 20.97
C PHE A 21 -21.87 5.85 20.47
N LEU A 22 -22.21 4.89 19.60
CA LEU A 22 -23.57 4.73 19.09
C LEU A 22 -24.57 4.42 20.22
N SER A 23 -24.19 3.58 21.19
CA SER A 23 -25.02 3.25 22.35
C SER A 23 -25.26 4.46 23.26
N ASN A 24 -24.26 5.34 23.39
CA ASN A 24 -24.38 6.58 24.16
C ASN A 24 -25.39 7.55 23.52
N ASP A 25 -25.36 7.70 22.19
CA ASP A 25 -26.31 8.56 21.46
C ASP A 25 -27.77 8.05 21.52
N ILE A 26 -27.98 6.73 21.55
CA ILE A 26 -29.31 6.12 21.76
C ILE A 26 -29.84 6.47 23.16
N ILE A 27 -28.98 6.42 24.19
CA ILE A 27 -29.34 6.76 25.57
C ILE A 27 -29.57 8.28 25.73
N LEU A 28 -28.76 9.11 25.05
CA LEU A 28 -28.87 10.57 25.07
C LEU A 28 -29.78 11.15 23.96
N LYS A 29 -30.66 10.35 23.34
CA LYS A 29 -31.72 10.78 22.40
C LYS A 29 -31.31 11.91 21.41
N ARG A 30 -30.06 11.89 20.94
CA ARG A 30 -29.53 12.84 19.97
C ARG A 30 -29.24 12.05 18.71
N HIS A 31 -30.17 12.07 17.77
CA HIS A 31 -30.03 11.37 16.49
C HIS A 31 -29.06 12.15 15.58
N ASP A 32 -27.77 12.09 15.90
CA ASP A 32 -26.74 12.72 15.08
C ASP A 32 -26.27 11.75 13.98
N LEU A 33 -26.70 12.01 12.74
CA LEU A 33 -26.29 11.29 11.52
C LEU A 33 -24.76 11.15 11.39
N HIS A 34 -24.01 12.09 11.95
CA HIS A 34 -22.55 12.10 11.93
C HIS A 34 -21.92 10.95 12.70
N SER A 35 -22.49 10.54 13.85
CA SER A 35 -22.00 9.41 14.65
C SER A 35 -22.10 8.08 13.90
N TRP A 36 -23.15 7.92 13.08
CA TRP A 36 -23.33 6.75 12.23
C TRP A 36 -22.35 6.72 11.05
N LEU A 37 -22.04 7.89 10.49
CA LEU A 37 -21.16 8.05 9.33
C LEU A 37 -19.66 8.06 9.67
N LEU A 38 -19.29 8.09 10.96
CA LEU A 38 -17.92 8.09 11.44
C LEU A 38 -17.00 7.03 10.78
N PRO A 39 -17.36 5.74 10.71
CA PRO A 39 -16.53 4.73 10.04
C PRO A 39 -16.39 4.99 8.53
N VAL A 40 -17.41 5.54 7.89
CA VAL A 40 -17.38 5.90 6.45
C VAL A 40 -16.39 7.04 6.21
N TYR A 41 -16.38 8.05 7.07
CA TYR A 41 -15.37 9.12 7.02
C TYR A 41 -13.96 8.57 7.23
N GLY A 42 -13.79 7.62 8.16
CA GLY A 42 -12.51 6.94 8.39
C GLY A 42 -11.98 6.22 7.14
N VAL A 43 -12.83 5.45 6.46
CA VAL A 43 -12.47 4.76 5.22
C VAL A 43 -12.16 5.75 4.09
N GLY A 44 -12.95 6.84 3.97
CA GLY A 44 -12.71 7.89 2.99
C GLY A 44 -11.36 8.59 3.17
N CYS A 45 -11.03 8.98 4.41
CA CYS A 45 -9.74 9.57 4.75
C CYS A 45 -8.58 8.60 4.49
N PHE A 46 -8.74 7.33 4.87
CA PHE A 46 -7.74 6.29 4.59
C PHE A 46 -7.51 6.12 3.08
N GLY A 47 -8.58 6.04 2.29
CA GLY A 47 -8.51 5.93 0.84
C GLY A 47 -7.78 7.11 0.20
N LEU A 48 -8.11 8.34 0.62
CA LEU A 48 -7.44 9.54 0.12
C LEU A 48 -5.94 9.54 0.49
N TYR A 49 -5.61 9.20 1.73
CA TYR A 49 -4.23 9.08 2.18
C TYR A 49 -3.45 8.04 1.36
N SER A 50 -4.03 6.83 1.19
CA SER A 50 -3.44 5.78 0.35
C SER A 50 -3.19 6.26 -1.08
N LEU A 51 -4.14 6.97 -1.68
CA LEU A 51 -4.01 7.50 -3.03
C LEU A 51 -2.88 8.52 -3.13
N VAL A 52 -2.79 9.46 -2.19
CA VAL A 52 -1.70 10.45 -2.12
C VAL A 52 -0.35 9.75 -1.97
N VAL A 53 -0.24 8.74 -1.10
CA VAL A 53 1.01 7.99 -0.90
C VAL A 53 1.42 7.23 -2.15
N VAL A 54 0.47 6.58 -2.82
CA VAL A 54 0.75 5.85 -4.07
C VAL A 54 1.22 6.83 -5.15
N LEU A 55 0.50 7.93 -5.37
CA LEU A 55 0.91 8.95 -6.33
C LEU A 55 2.29 9.50 -6.00
N TYR A 56 2.53 9.88 -4.75
CA TYR A 56 3.82 10.40 -4.30
C TYR A 56 4.94 9.41 -4.59
N ARG A 57 4.75 8.12 -4.27
CA ARG A 57 5.75 7.07 -4.54
C ARG A 57 5.97 6.83 -6.02
N VAL A 58 4.91 6.89 -6.84
CA VAL A 58 5.01 6.76 -8.30
C VAL A 58 5.77 7.94 -8.88
N PHE A 59 5.44 9.17 -8.48
CA PHE A 59 6.17 10.37 -8.92
C PHE A 59 7.62 10.41 -8.41
N THR A 60 7.88 9.85 -7.23
CA THR A 60 9.22 9.80 -6.60
C THR A 60 10.03 8.57 -7.06
N PHE A 61 9.48 7.68 -7.88
CA PHE A 61 10.24 6.63 -8.55
C PHE A 61 11.09 7.28 -9.64
N ASN A 62 12.15 7.97 -9.22
CA ASN A 62 13.12 8.59 -10.11
C ASN A 62 13.71 7.48 -10.98
N ASP A 63 13.50 7.57 -12.29
CA ASP A 63 14.15 6.70 -13.25
C ASP A 63 15.65 6.74 -12.94
N CYS A 64 16.21 5.62 -12.51
CA CYS A 64 17.64 5.50 -12.24
C CYS A 64 18.31 5.15 -13.56
N PRO A 65 18.74 6.15 -14.36
CA PRO A 65 19.20 5.90 -15.72
C PRO A 65 20.58 5.22 -15.69
N GLU A 66 21.31 5.45 -14.61
CA GLU A 66 22.63 4.91 -14.32
C GLU A 66 22.55 3.39 -14.08
N ALA A 67 21.65 2.91 -13.22
CA ALA A 67 21.44 1.48 -13.00
C ALA A 67 20.97 0.76 -14.29
N ALA A 68 20.14 1.41 -15.11
CA ALA A 68 19.74 0.86 -16.40
C ALA A 68 20.91 0.80 -17.40
N THR A 69 21.87 1.72 -17.31
CA THR A 69 23.05 1.77 -18.19
C THR A 69 24.10 0.76 -17.75
N GLU A 70 24.38 0.65 -16.45
CA GLU A 70 25.26 -0.36 -15.87
C GLU A 70 24.76 -1.77 -16.22
N LEU A 71 23.47 -2.05 -16.03
CA LEU A 71 22.87 -3.35 -16.36
C LEU A 71 23.01 -3.69 -17.86
N LYS A 72 22.83 -2.70 -18.75
CA LYS A 72 23.04 -2.90 -20.19
C LYS A 72 24.50 -3.22 -20.52
N MET A 73 25.44 -2.59 -19.80
CA MET A 73 26.88 -2.87 -19.99
C MET A 73 27.22 -4.29 -19.53
N GLU A 74 26.71 -4.73 -18.38
CA GLU A 74 26.88 -6.11 -17.89
C GLU A 74 26.31 -7.13 -18.87
N ILE A 75 25.13 -6.89 -19.44
CA ILE A 75 24.54 -7.77 -20.46
C ILE A 75 25.43 -7.86 -21.69
N LYS A 76 26.03 -6.73 -22.13
CA LYS A 76 26.94 -6.71 -23.28
C LYS A 76 28.20 -7.53 -23.00
N MET A 77 28.83 -7.32 -21.84
CA MET A 77 30.03 -8.07 -21.44
C MET A 77 29.75 -9.56 -21.30
N ALA A 78 28.60 -9.94 -20.71
CA ALA A 78 28.19 -11.33 -20.59
C ALA A 78 27.93 -11.98 -21.96
N LYS A 79 27.32 -11.26 -22.90
CA LYS A 79 27.14 -11.73 -24.28
C LYS A 79 28.47 -11.95 -25.00
N GLU A 80 29.43 -11.04 -24.84
CA GLU A 80 30.77 -11.16 -25.45
C GLU A 80 31.55 -12.36 -24.87
N ASP A 81 31.52 -12.55 -23.55
CA ASP A 81 32.15 -13.71 -22.90
C ASP A 81 31.53 -15.03 -23.37
N LEU A 82 30.21 -15.10 -23.45
CA LEU A 82 29.50 -16.29 -23.93
C LEU A 82 29.73 -16.55 -25.42
N ALA A 83 29.85 -15.49 -26.24
CA ALA A 83 30.22 -15.61 -27.64
C ALA A 83 31.66 -16.15 -27.81
N SER A 84 32.60 -15.72 -26.95
CA SER A 84 33.96 -16.26 -26.91
C SER A 84 33.98 -17.75 -26.54
N LYS A 85 32.99 -18.21 -25.78
CA LYS A 85 32.77 -19.63 -25.43
C LYS A 85 32.00 -20.42 -26.49
N GLY A 86 31.66 -19.81 -27.62
CA GLY A 86 31.04 -20.47 -28.78
C GLY A 86 29.50 -20.45 -28.80
N PHE A 87 28.84 -19.72 -27.91
CA PHE A 87 27.39 -19.54 -27.97
C PHE A 87 27.01 -18.49 -29.02
N LYS A 88 26.02 -18.82 -29.86
CA LYS A 88 25.42 -17.87 -30.81
C LYS A 88 24.14 -17.31 -30.21
N PHE A 89 24.06 -15.99 -30.14
CA PHE A 89 22.84 -15.29 -29.73
C PHE A 89 22.09 -14.86 -30.98
N ASP A 90 20.85 -15.32 -31.13
CA ASP A 90 19.92 -14.71 -32.08
C ASP A 90 19.51 -13.33 -31.56
N SER A 91 19.50 -12.37 -32.48
CA SER A 91 19.20 -10.95 -32.27
C SER A 91 17.71 -10.68 -32.10
#